data_AF-A0A972A874-F1
#
_entry.id   AF-A0A972A874-F1
#
_cell.length_a   1.000
_cell.length_b   1.000
_cell.length_c   1.000
_cell.angle_alpha   90.00
_cell.angle_beta   90.00
_cell.angle_gamma   90.00
#
_symmetry.space_group_name_H-M   'P 1'
#
loop_
_entity.id
_entity.type
_entity.pdbx_description
1 polymer ?
#
loop_
_entity_poly.entity_id
_entity_poly.type
_entity_poly.pdbx_seq_one_letter_code
_entity_poly.pdbx_strand_id
1 'polypeptide(L)' 'LDDDYRYALVAGKDLDLLWILSRETMVPEEIKDQYLQLAEEIGYDTSDLIWVEHKQK' A
#
# COMPACT_ATOMS: atom_id res chain seq x y z
N LEU A 1 9.32 -8.21 2.43
CA LEU A 1 9.21 -7.61 3.78
C LEU A 1 10.45 -6.78 3.95
N ASP A 2 10.30 -5.46 3.90
CA ASP A 2 11.40 -4.54 4.16
C ASP A 2 11.99 -4.82 5.55
N ASP A 3 13.31 -4.69 5.69
CA ASP A 3 14.10 -5.06 6.89
C ASP A 3 13.56 -4.41 8.18
N ASP A 4 12.81 -3.33 8.05
CA ASP A 4 12.33 -2.50 9.15
C ASP A 4 10.87 -2.79 9.58
N TYR A 5 10.14 -3.69 8.90
CA TYR A 5 8.71 -3.97 9.19
C TYR A 5 7.83 -2.69 9.23
N ARG A 6 8.28 -1.59 8.60
CA ARG A 6 7.62 -0.28 8.64
C ARG A 6 6.32 -0.25 7.86
N TYR A 7 6.25 -1.05 6.79
CA TYR A 7 5.13 -1.09 5.85
C TYR A 7 4.73 -2.54 5.57
N ALA A 8 3.44 -2.82 5.58
CA ALA A 8 2.87 -4.12 5.29
C ALA A 8 1.76 -3.99 4.24
N LEU A 9 1.88 -4.79 3.17
CA LEU A 9 0.84 -4.95 2.17
C LEU A 9 -0.01 -6.16 2.54
N VAL A 10 -1.30 -5.96 2.74
CA VAL A 10 -2.27 -7.01 3.06
C VAL A 10 -3.23 -7.14 1.89
N ALA A 11 -3.00 -8.15 1.07
CA ALA A 11 -3.96 -8.60 0.07
C ALA A 11 -4.97 -9.53 0.75
N GLY A 12 -6.25 -9.22 0.58
CA GLY A 12 -7.36 -10.05 1.02
C GLY A 12 -7.46 -11.34 0.20
N LYS A 13 -8.52 -12.10 0.45
CA LYS A 13 -8.76 -13.38 -0.24
C LYS A 13 -9.03 -13.22 -1.74
N ASP A 14 -9.46 -12.02 -2.15
CA ASP A 14 -9.84 -11.67 -3.51
C ASP A 14 -9.10 -10.40 -3.96
N LEU A 15 -9.02 -10.18 -5.28
CA LEU A 15 -8.40 -8.99 -5.90
C LEU A 15 -9.17 -7.67 -5.65
N ASP A 16 -10.12 -7.68 -4.73
CA ASP A 16 -10.94 -6.53 -4.33
C ASP A 16 -10.45 -5.84 -3.06
N LEU A 17 -9.63 -6.50 -2.24
CA LEU A 17 -9.23 -5.98 -0.93
C LEU A 17 -7.72 -5.87 -0.84
N LEU A 18 -7.20 -4.67 -0.98
CA LEU A 18 -5.78 -4.35 -0.76
C LEU A 18 -5.65 -3.28 0.32
N TRP A 19 -4.88 -3.56 1.36
CA TRP A 19 -4.63 -2.63 2.46
C TRP A 19 -3.13 -2.43 2.62
N ILE A 20 -2.71 -1.16 2.61
CA ILE A 20 -1.35 -0.78 2.96
C ILE A 20 -1.38 -0.29 4.41
N LEU A 21 -0.70 -0.99 5.30
CA LEU A 21 -0.55 -0.62 6.70
C LEU A 21 0.84 -0.06 6.91
N SER A 22 0.90 1.16 7.46
CA SER A 22 2.14 1.84 7.80
C SER A 22 2.17 2.14 9.29
N ARG A 23 3.32 1.93 9.93
CA ARG A 23 3.55 2.39 11.32
C ARG A 23 3.86 3.88 11.39
N GLU A 24 4.28 4.47 10.27
CA GLU A 24 4.52 5.90 10.14
C GLU A 24 3.34 6.58 9.43
N THR A 25 3.04 7.82 9.82
CA THR A 25 1.98 8.61 9.18
C THR A 25 2.33 9.05 7.76
N MET A 26 3.60 8.95 7.37
CA MET A 26 4.06 9.23 6.00
C MET A 26 4.67 7.97 5.41
N VAL A 27 4.17 7.60 4.23
CA VAL A 27 4.77 6.56 3.39
C VAL A 27 5.61 7.27 2.34
N PRO A 28 6.91 6.94 2.20
CA PRO A 28 7.75 7.46 1.11
C PRO A 28 7.12 7.14 -0.25
N GLU A 29 7.25 8.07 -1.21
CA GLU A 29 6.70 7.86 -2.56
C GLU A 29 7.28 6.61 -3.23
N GLU A 30 8.55 6.29 -3.01
CA GLU A 30 9.20 5.09 -3.54
C GLU A 30 8.50 3.79 -3.11
N ILE A 31 8.09 3.69 -1.84
CA ILE A 31 7.35 2.54 -1.31
C ILE A 31 5.93 2.49 -1.89
N LYS A 32 5.33 3.66 -2.08
CA LYS A 32 4.00 3.81 -2.67
C LYS A 32 3.99 3.29 -4.12
N ASP A 33 4.98 3.69 -4.92
CA ASP A 33 5.18 3.23 -6.30
C ASP A 33 5.45 1.72 -6.37
N GLN A 34 6.28 1.18 -5.46
CA GLN A 34 6.51 -0.26 -5.39
C GLN A 34 5.22 -1.05 -5.13
N TYR A 35 4.36 -0.57 -4.21
CA TYR A 35 3.09 -1.23 -3.94
C TYR A 35 2.10 -1.12 -5.09
N LEU A 36 2.10 0.01 -5.79
CA LEU A 36 1.31 0.20 -7.00
C LEU A 36 1.72 -0.80 -8.09
N GLN A 37 3.01 -0.92 -8.36
CA GLN A 37 3.51 -1.90 -9.33
C GLN A 37 3.15 -3.33 -8.93
N LEU A 38 3.33 -3.68 -7.65
CA LEU A 38 2.99 -5.02 -7.17
C LEU A 38 1.49 -5.31 -7.31
N ALA A 39 0.64 -4.33 -7.01
CA ALA A 39 -0.80 -4.42 -7.17
C ALA A 39 -1.18 -4.63 -8.64
N GLU A 40 -0.62 -3.84 -9.57
CA GLU A 40 -0.80 -4.02 -11.01
C GLU A 40 -0.35 -5.41 -11.48
N GLU A 41 0.83 -5.88 -11.05
CA GLU A 41 1.34 -7.22 -11.42
C GLU A 41 0.45 -8.35 -10.92
N ILE A 42 -0.17 -8.18 -9.75
CA ILE A 42 -1.10 -9.15 -9.18
C ILE A 42 -2.48 -9.08 -9.86
N GLY A 43 -2.77 -8.01 -10.60
CA GLY A 43 -4.05 -7.77 -11.29
C GLY A 43 -5.08 -6.98 -10.48
N TYR A 44 -4.63 -6.26 -9.44
CA TYR A 44 -5.46 -5.26 -8.75
C TYR A 44 -5.56 -3.99 -9.60
N ASP A 45 -6.75 -3.39 -9.63
CA ASP A 45 -6.93 -2.08 -10.26
C ASP A 45 -6.44 -0.98 -9.32
N THR A 46 -5.25 -0.48 -9.59
CA THR A 46 -4.66 0.62 -8.81
C THR A 46 -5.42 1.94 -8.97
N SER A 47 -6.31 2.06 -9.96
CA SER A 47 -7.12 3.26 -10.18
C SER A 47 -8.23 3.42 -9.14
N ASP A 48 -8.71 2.31 -8.57
CA ASP A 48 -9.71 2.28 -7.50
C ASP A 48 -9.08 2.41 -6.09
N LEU A 49 -7.75 2.57 -5.99
CA LEU A 49 -7.09 2.74 -4.71
C LEU A 49 -7.46 4.08 -4.06
N ILE A 50 -8.10 3.98 -2.90
CA ILE A 50 -8.39 5.13 -2.05
C ILE A 50 -7.17 5.45 -1.19
N TRP A 51 -6.55 6.60 -1.46
CA TRP A 51 -5.43 7.10 -0.66
C TRP A 51 -5.95 7.89 0.54
N VAL A 52 -5.71 7.36 1.74
CA VAL A 52 -6.06 8.05 2.97
C VAL A 52 -4.99 9.11 3.29
N GLU A 53 -5.38 10.38 3.31
CA GLU A 53 -4.51 11.47 3.74
C GLU A 53 -4.34 11.46 5.27
N HIS A 54 -3.14 11.09 5.73
CA HIS A 54 -2.77 11.20 7.14
C HIS A 54 -2.31 12.62 7.44
N LYS A 55 -3.20 13.47 7.96
CA LYS A 55 -2.79 14.76 8.55
C LYS A 55 -2.03 14.51 9.85
N GLN A 56 -0.72 14.75 9.85
CA GLN A 56 0.04 14.89 11.10
C GLN A 56 -0.55 16.08 11.88
N LYS A 57 -0.84 15.86 13.16
CA LYS A 57 -1.44 16.85 14.06
C LYS A 57 -0.38 17.48 14.94
#